data_AF-A0A2T4XJT4-F1
#
_entry.id   AF-A0A2T4XJT4-F1
#
_cell.length_a   1.000
_cell.length_b   1.000
_cell.length_c   1.000
_cell.angle_alpha   90.00
_cell.angle_beta   90.00
_cell.angle_gamma   90.00
#
_symmetry.space_group_name_H-M   'P 1'
#
loop_
_entity.id
_entity.type
_entity.pdbx_description
1 polymer ?
#
loop_
_entity_poly.entity_id
_entity_poly.type
_entity_poly.pdbx_seq_one_letter_code
_entity_poly.pdbx_strand_id
1 'polypeptide(L)'
;MEQMPVRSKQHGISEAYGIRSTVQFLLVIMVVGLLGSCNTSPTGTIKENLPPRTSLTVDAIDIDEDNRLSSSVAISWWGDDPDGYIVGYEVAIQDTTAADAWIFTTRTDSTFVLPISEGNETEDVLFAVRAVDNDQQRDPNPATLVFPIKNTPPITELNPLELPPDTTYSVVSFGWSFDDPDGAATLLRTEITFNDSTSGWIPIPLDEEGQQEVFITLVSDNDPVNPRSELFLGRTLRETGIIIETLNSDANNKLFVRTLDKALAISEMQSVSWYMKSRKSNILMLNDDASGSSAENLALYLEQFIQLGFDVDVINISDGTGLEGGVVPISEAFPRVIDPTVNLMMAQWDHIFWFSSSLSRNINYAQEILDRFFARGGTMLATIPVTKIDEESPLFNFIPLQNYMPLNPSAGETSFLLLNNSDVTPVEGSGIELTMRYNGGNNPNIIPFEAVSGAQELFEGNFRKRFITGFTVPFEGPSVVAAENPEGNLIYFGIPLADLNGSGNLNELMEELLIGRLEFASP
;
A
#
# COMPACT_ATOMS: atom_id res chain seq x y z
N MET A 1 -57.85 -41.52 -26.38
CA MET A 1 -56.92 -42.58 -26.79
C MET A 1 -56.32 -43.10 -25.50
N GLU A 2 -56.45 -44.34 -25.07
CA GLU A 2 -56.73 -45.57 -25.80
C GLU A 2 -57.34 -46.60 -24.83
N GLN A 3 -58.16 -47.46 -25.40
CA GLN A 3 -59.04 -48.46 -24.78
C GLN A 3 -58.30 -49.62 -24.10
N MET A 4 -58.95 -50.18 -23.05
CA MET A 4 -59.28 -51.60 -22.76
C MET A 4 -58.30 -52.73 -23.22
N PRO A 5 -58.22 -53.92 -22.56
CA PRO A 5 -59.39 -54.63 -22.03
C PRO A 5 -59.21 -55.54 -20.80
N VAL A 6 -60.38 -55.85 -20.24
CA VAL A 6 -60.68 -56.99 -19.38
C VAL A 6 -60.50 -58.30 -20.15
N ARG A 7 -59.92 -59.34 -19.52
CA ARG A 7 -60.14 -60.72 -19.96
C ARG A 7 -60.36 -61.67 -18.78
N SER A 8 -61.59 -62.16 -18.74
CA SER A 8 -62.11 -63.26 -17.94
C SER A 8 -61.39 -64.59 -18.20
N LYS A 9 -61.30 -65.44 -17.18
CA LYS A 9 -61.47 -66.91 -17.35
C LYS A 9 -62.10 -67.53 -16.11
N GLN A 10 -63.23 -68.20 -16.36
CA GLN A 10 -64.00 -69.07 -15.48
C GLN A 10 -63.26 -70.38 -15.16
N HIS A 11 -63.48 -70.91 -13.96
CA HIS A 11 -63.71 -72.33 -13.56
C HIS A 11 -63.89 -72.24 -12.02
N GLY A 12 -64.93 -72.71 -11.34
CA GLY A 12 -65.87 -73.79 -11.59
C GLY A 12 -65.89 -74.63 -10.31
N ILE A 13 -67.07 -74.77 -9.68
CA ILE A 13 -67.54 -75.90 -8.82
C ILE A 13 -66.65 -76.25 -7.59
N SER A 14 -67.10 -76.27 -6.33
CA SER A 14 -68.32 -76.86 -5.80
C SER A 14 -68.61 -76.33 -4.38
N GLU A 15 -69.86 -76.49 -3.97
CA GLU A 15 -70.37 -76.14 -2.66
C GLU A 15 -69.68 -76.93 -1.54
N ALA A 16 -69.20 -76.22 -0.52
CA ALA A 16 -69.04 -76.74 0.83
C ALA A 16 -69.37 -75.63 1.83
N TYR A 17 -70.68 -75.50 2.09
CA TYR A 17 -71.25 -74.87 3.27
C TYR A 17 -70.56 -75.48 4.51
N GLY A 18 -69.65 -74.75 5.15
CA GLY A 18 -68.98 -75.24 6.37
C GLY A 18 -67.73 -74.49 6.82
N ILE A 19 -67.11 -73.66 5.96
CA ILE A 19 -65.81 -73.01 6.29
C ILE A 19 -65.90 -71.48 6.30
N ARG A 20 -67.00 -70.89 5.80
CA ARG A 20 -67.18 -69.42 5.77
C ARG A 20 -67.27 -68.78 7.14
N SER A 21 -67.86 -69.44 8.15
CA SER A 21 -67.89 -68.88 9.51
C SER A 21 -66.51 -68.87 10.17
N THR A 22 -65.67 -69.88 9.92
CA THR A 22 -64.36 -70.01 10.57
C THR A 22 -63.32 -69.11 9.93
N VAL A 23 -63.35 -68.93 8.60
CA VAL A 23 -62.46 -68.00 7.90
C VAL A 23 -62.85 -66.55 8.15
N GLN A 24 -64.15 -66.23 8.24
CA GLN A 24 -64.61 -64.88 8.57
C GLN A 24 -64.35 -64.54 10.05
N PHE A 25 -64.37 -65.54 10.94
CA PHE A 25 -63.93 -65.38 12.34
C PHE A 25 -62.41 -65.28 12.47
N LEU A 26 -61.63 -66.05 11.69
CA LEU A 26 -60.16 -65.94 11.63
C LEU A 26 -59.71 -64.62 11.02
N LEU A 27 -60.42 -64.08 10.03
CA LEU A 27 -60.11 -62.80 9.39
C LEU A 27 -60.52 -61.62 10.28
N VAL A 28 -61.60 -61.75 11.05
CA VAL A 28 -61.92 -60.80 12.15
C VAL A 28 -60.88 -60.89 13.27
N ILE A 29 -60.43 -62.09 13.67
CA ILE A 29 -59.36 -62.26 14.66
C ILE A 29 -58.01 -61.73 14.14
N MET A 30 -57.73 -61.84 12.84
CA MET A 30 -56.52 -61.30 12.22
C MET A 30 -56.57 -59.78 12.10
N VAL A 31 -57.74 -59.19 11.78
CA VAL A 31 -57.95 -57.74 11.77
C VAL A 31 -57.94 -57.18 13.20
N VAL A 32 -58.51 -57.88 14.18
CA VAL A 32 -58.43 -57.52 15.61
C VAL A 32 -57.01 -57.73 16.17
N GLY A 33 -56.27 -58.73 15.68
CA GLY A 33 -54.87 -58.97 16.03
C GLY A 33 -53.91 -57.94 15.44
N LEU A 34 -54.20 -57.42 14.25
CA LEU A 34 -53.47 -56.31 13.63
C LEU A 34 -53.81 -54.95 14.28
N LEU A 35 -55.02 -54.78 14.84
CA LEU A 35 -55.39 -53.61 15.64
C LEU A 35 -54.94 -53.70 17.11
N GLY A 36 -54.58 -54.89 17.59
CA GLY A 36 -54.12 -55.16 18.96
C GLY A 36 -52.60 -55.16 19.14
N SER A 37 -51.82 -54.96 18.07
CA SER A 37 -50.35 -54.94 18.10
C SER A 37 -49.78 -53.57 17.72
N CYS A 38 -50.30 -52.53 18.35
CA CYS A 38 -49.63 -51.24 18.41
C CYS A 38 -49.92 -50.58 19.76
N ASN A 39 -49.50 -51.23 20.85
CA ASN A 39 -49.30 -50.54 22.11
C ASN A 39 -47.85 -50.71 22.54
N THR A 40 -46.95 -50.23 21.69
CA THR A 40 -45.63 -49.74 22.12
C THR A 40 -45.74 -48.24 22.37
N SER A 41 -46.75 -47.82 23.14
CA SER A 41 -46.59 -46.57 23.88
C SER A 41 -45.47 -46.86 24.87
N PRO A 42 -44.37 -46.08 24.92
CA PRO A 42 -43.33 -46.30 25.91
C PRO A 42 -43.99 -46.38 27.29
N THR A 43 -44.03 -47.57 27.89
CA THR A 43 -44.55 -47.73 29.25
C THR A 43 -43.44 -47.32 30.20
N GLY A 44 -43.26 -46.01 30.30
CA GLY A 44 -42.46 -45.33 31.31
C GLY A 44 -43.25 -44.10 31.72
N THR A 45 -43.29 -43.80 33.01
CA THR A 45 -43.67 -42.46 33.45
C THR A 45 -42.63 -41.49 32.90
N ILE A 46 -43.05 -40.38 32.27
CA ILE A 46 -42.15 -39.27 31.96
C ILE A 46 -41.42 -38.93 33.25
N LYS A 47 -40.09 -39.14 33.27
CA LYS A 47 -39.28 -38.62 34.36
C LYS A 47 -39.28 -37.10 34.23
N GLU A 48 -39.48 -36.41 35.34
CA GLU A 48 -39.34 -34.97 35.39
C GLU A 48 -37.88 -34.63 35.04
N ASN A 49 -37.70 -33.69 34.10
CA ASN A 49 -36.38 -33.26 33.65
C ASN A 49 -35.55 -32.78 34.85
N LEU A 50 -34.31 -33.24 34.95
CA LEU A 50 -33.38 -32.75 35.95
C LEU A 50 -32.50 -31.67 35.32
N PRO A 51 -32.19 -30.58 36.04
CA PRO A 51 -31.35 -29.54 35.47
C PRO A 51 -29.93 -30.07 35.20
N PRO A 52 -29.26 -29.55 34.16
CA PRO A 52 -27.89 -29.93 33.86
C PRO A 52 -26.91 -29.37 34.90
N ARG A 53 -25.67 -29.84 34.85
CA ARG A 53 -24.56 -29.41 35.70
C ARG A 53 -23.37 -29.00 34.84
N THR A 54 -22.63 -28.00 35.31
CA THR A 54 -21.49 -27.41 34.61
C THR A 54 -20.26 -27.43 35.52
N SER A 55 -19.08 -27.57 34.93
CA SER A 55 -17.81 -27.46 35.65
C SER A 55 -16.75 -26.82 34.76
N LEU A 56 -15.88 -26.03 35.37
CA LEU A 56 -14.68 -25.52 34.72
C LEU A 56 -13.58 -26.58 34.82
N THR A 57 -12.66 -26.60 33.85
CA THR A 57 -11.50 -27.49 33.90
C THR A 57 -10.53 -27.10 35.03
N VAL A 58 -10.55 -25.82 35.44
CA VAL A 58 -9.76 -25.27 36.54
C VAL A 58 -10.71 -24.89 37.68
N ASP A 59 -10.47 -25.42 38.87
CA ASP A 59 -11.32 -25.20 40.05
C ASP A 59 -10.98 -23.91 40.81
N ALA A 60 -9.71 -23.52 40.83
CA ALA A 60 -9.22 -22.33 41.52
C ALA A 60 -7.92 -21.81 40.91
N ILE A 61 -7.70 -20.51 41.00
CA ILE A 61 -6.44 -19.84 40.64
C ILE A 61 -5.89 -19.23 41.93
N ASP A 62 -4.83 -19.83 42.46
CA ASP A 62 -4.14 -19.36 43.68
C ASP A 62 -2.76 -18.84 43.28
N ILE A 63 -2.72 -17.58 42.88
CA ILE A 63 -1.52 -16.86 42.49
C ILE A 63 -1.39 -15.60 43.34
N ASP A 64 -0.16 -15.22 43.67
CA ASP A 64 0.10 -14.00 44.42
C ASP A 64 -0.16 -12.74 43.58
N GLU A 65 -0.18 -11.57 44.22
CA GLU A 65 -0.45 -10.30 43.55
C GLU A 65 0.59 -9.96 42.46
N ASP A 66 1.80 -10.50 42.57
CA ASP A 66 2.91 -10.22 41.65
C ASP A 66 2.87 -11.11 40.39
N ASN A 67 2.24 -12.30 40.45
CA ASN A 67 2.21 -13.30 39.37
C ASN A 67 0.82 -13.42 38.69
N ARG A 68 0.07 -12.32 38.63
CA ARG A 68 -1.24 -12.24 37.96
C ARG A 68 -1.18 -12.67 36.48
N LEU A 69 -2.30 -13.20 35.98
CA LEU A 69 -2.43 -13.68 34.60
C LEU A 69 -2.51 -12.52 33.60
N SER A 70 -2.19 -12.78 32.33
CA SER A 70 -2.49 -11.87 31.23
C SER A 70 -4.01 -11.66 31.09
N SER A 71 -4.43 -10.53 30.52
CA SER A 71 -5.85 -10.26 30.24
C SER A 71 -6.44 -11.18 29.15
N SER A 72 -5.60 -11.85 28.34
CA SER A 72 -6.01 -12.90 27.41
C SER A 72 -5.81 -14.29 28.02
N VAL A 73 -6.92 -15.00 28.28
CA VAL A 73 -6.91 -16.32 28.94
C VAL A 73 -7.67 -17.37 28.15
N ALA A 74 -7.10 -18.57 28.08
CA ALA A 74 -7.78 -19.75 27.54
C ALA A 74 -8.60 -20.44 28.64
N ILE A 75 -9.91 -20.50 28.46
CA ILE A 75 -10.85 -21.10 29.43
C ILE A 75 -11.52 -22.30 28.78
N SER A 76 -11.64 -23.39 29.52
CA SER A 76 -12.37 -24.60 29.10
C SER A 76 -13.32 -25.10 30.18
N TRP A 77 -14.41 -25.71 29.76
CA TRP A 77 -15.50 -26.19 30.60
C TRP A 77 -16.15 -27.44 30.00
N TRP A 78 -16.92 -28.13 30.82
CA TRP A 78 -17.74 -29.25 30.42
C TRP A 78 -19.04 -29.27 31.22
N GLY A 79 -20.03 -30.02 30.75
CA GLY A 79 -21.29 -30.22 31.46
C GLY A 79 -21.82 -31.63 31.32
N ASP A 80 -22.63 -32.03 32.29
CA ASP A 80 -23.36 -33.28 32.31
C ASP A 80 -24.85 -33.03 32.54
N ASP A 81 -25.68 -33.81 31.86
CA ASP A 81 -27.12 -33.82 32.06
C ASP A 81 -27.53 -35.21 32.57
N PRO A 82 -28.10 -35.33 33.79
CA PRO A 82 -28.43 -36.62 34.39
C PRO A 82 -29.45 -37.47 33.61
N ASP A 83 -30.33 -36.85 32.82
CA ASP A 83 -31.42 -37.52 32.11
C ASP A 83 -31.56 -37.15 30.62
N GLY A 84 -30.69 -36.29 30.11
CA GLY A 84 -30.64 -35.91 28.70
C GLY A 84 -29.23 -35.65 28.17
N TYR A 85 -29.08 -34.60 27.37
CA TYR A 85 -27.82 -34.14 26.82
C TYR A 85 -27.76 -32.62 26.72
N ILE A 86 -26.53 -32.09 26.76
CA ILE A 86 -26.25 -30.66 26.63
C ILE A 86 -26.36 -30.23 25.16
N VAL A 87 -27.19 -29.22 24.89
CA VAL A 87 -27.29 -28.59 23.56
C VAL A 87 -26.30 -27.44 23.35
N GLY A 88 -25.80 -26.86 24.45
CA GLY A 88 -24.78 -25.83 24.44
C GLY A 88 -24.55 -25.23 25.83
N TYR A 89 -23.87 -24.10 25.87
CA TYR A 89 -23.48 -23.39 27.07
C TYR A 89 -23.82 -21.91 26.92
N GLU A 90 -24.05 -21.24 28.03
CA GLU A 90 -24.08 -19.79 28.11
C GLU A 90 -22.89 -19.33 28.96
N VAL A 91 -22.11 -18.38 28.46
CA VAL A 91 -20.96 -17.78 29.18
C VAL A 91 -21.27 -16.33 29.51
N ALA A 92 -20.80 -15.86 30.67
CA ALA A 92 -20.93 -14.48 31.12
C ALA A 92 -19.62 -14.01 31.77
N ILE A 93 -19.28 -12.75 31.54
CA ILE A 93 -18.07 -12.11 32.08
C ILE A 93 -18.52 -10.92 32.92
N GLN A 94 -18.09 -10.90 34.17
CA GLN A 94 -18.34 -9.88 35.18
C GLN A 94 -19.82 -9.73 35.59
N ASP A 95 -20.71 -9.37 34.67
CA ASP A 95 -22.16 -9.34 34.91
C ASP A 95 -22.77 -10.72 34.67
N THR A 96 -23.31 -11.32 35.73
CA THR A 96 -24.04 -12.60 35.67
C THR A 96 -25.53 -12.43 35.98
N THR A 97 -25.97 -11.20 36.23
CA THR A 97 -27.29 -10.84 36.73
C THR A 97 -28.26 -10.45 35.62
N ALA A 98 -27.76 -9.79 34.57
CA ALA A 98 -28.55 -9.42 33.41
C ALA A 98 -28.68 -10.60 32.44
N ALA A 99 -29.87 -10.78 31.86
CA ALA A 99 -30.13 -11.91 30.97
C ALA A 99 -29.37 -11.82 29.64
N ASP A 100 -29.10 -10.61 29.17
CA ASP A 100 -28.34 -10.28 27.96
C ASP A 100 -26.82 -10.31 28.14
N ALA A 101 -26.33 -10.42 29.38
CA ALA A 101 -24.90 -10.65 29.65
C ALA A 101 -24.44 -12.08 29.32
N TRP A 102 -25.39 -13.01 29.15
CA TRP A 102 -25.12 -14.41 28.84
C TRP A 102 -25.08 -14.66 27.33
N ILE A 103 -23.94 -15.14 26.83
CA ILE A 103 -23.70 -15.42 25.41
C ILE A 103 -23.76 -16.93 25.19
N PHE A 104 -24.68 -17.39 24.33
CA PHE A 104 -24.78 -18.80 23.97
C PHE A 104 -23.64 -19.25 23.04
N THR A 105 -23.09 -20.44 23.30
CA THR A 105 -22.06 -21.08 22.49
C THR A 105 -22.20 -22.60 22.55
N THR A 106 -21.84 -23.30 21.48
CA THR A 106 -21.73 -24.77 21.47
C THR A 106 -20.31 -25.24 21.76
N ARG A 107 -19.36 -24.31 21.96
CA ARG A 107 -17.97 -24.63 22.27
C ARG A 107 -17.83 -25.03 23.74
N THR A 108 -16.77 -25.79 24.02
CA THR A 108 -16.35 -26.19 25.37
C THR A 108 -15.06 -25.49 25.80
N ASP A 109 -14.48 -24.69 24.92
CA ASP A 109 -13.33 -23.85 25.19
C ASP A 109 -13.34 -22.59 24.31
N SER A 110 -12.64 -21.55 24.77
CA SER A 110 -12.25 -20.39 23.96
C SER A 110 -11.15 -19.61 24.65
N THR A 111 -10.46 -18.77 23.89
CA THR A 111 -9.67 -17.65 24.45
C THR A 111 -10.59 -16.45 24.62
N PHE A 112 -10.50 -15.79 25.77
CA PHE A 112 -11.25 -14.58 26.09
C PHE A 112 -10.27 -13.45 26.43
N VAL A 113 -10.58 -12.24 25.94
CA VAL A 113 -10.01 -11.01 26.47
C VAL A 113 -10.90 -10.58 27.63
N LEU A 114 -10.41 -10.77 28.85
CA LEU A 114 -11.12 -10.36 30.06
C LEU A 114 -10.97 -8.86 30.26
N PRO A 115 -12.07 -8.12 30.51
CA PRO A 115 -12.04 -6.68 30.61
C PRO A 115 -11.28 -6.25 31.86
N ILE A 116 -10.41 -5.25 31.69
CA ILE A 116 -9.82 -4.47 32.78
C ILE A 116 -10.41 -3.08 32.69
N SER A 117 -10.91 -2.58 33.82
CA SER A 117 -11.48 -1.25 33.96
C SER A 117 -10.45 -0.21 33.55
N GLU A 118 -10.90 0.80 32.81
CA GLU A 118 -10.04 1.85 32.28
C GLU A 118 -9.16 2.48 33.36
N GLY A 119 -7.84 2.51 33.12
CA GLY A 119 -6.85 3.07 34.03
C GLY A 119 -6.36 2.14 35.14
N ASN A 120 -6.89 0.92 35.25
CA ASN A 120 -6.39 -0.07 36.19
C ASN A 120 -5.28 -0.93 35.56
N GLU A 121 -4.27 -1.28 36.35
CA GLU A 121 -3.21 -2.22 35.96
C GLU A 121 -3.58 -3.67 36.31
N THR A 122 -4.52 -3.89 37.23
CA THR A 122 -4.94 -5.21 37.70
C THR A 122 -6.44 -5.25 37.94
N GLU A 123 -7.05 -6.41 37.70
CA GLU A 123 -8.46 -6.64 38.01
C GLU A 123 -8.72 -8.11 38.34
N ASP A 124 -9.74 -8.36 39.17
CA ASP A 124 -10.23 -9.69 39.48
C ASP A 124 -11.56 -9.91 38.73
N VAL A 125 -11.51 -10.61 37.60
CA VAL A 125 -12.64 -10.74 36.69
C VAL A 125 -13.37 -12.06 36.93
N LEU A 126 -14.66 -11.98 37.23
CA LEU A 126 -15.54 -13.14 37.35
C LEU A 126 -15.89 -13.68 35.95
N PHE A 127 -15.55 -14.94 35.68
CA PHE A 127 -16.08 -15.71 34.56
C PHE A 127 -17.12 -16.69 35.08
N ALA A 128 -18.26 -16.80 34.40
CA ALA A 128 -19.30 -17.76 34.69
C ALA A 128 -19.73 -18.53 33.44
N VAL A 129 -20.01 -19.81 33.59
CA VAL A 129 -20.53 -20.67 32.53
C VAL A 129 -21.64 -21.58 33.07
N ARG A 130 -22.70 -21.75 32.29
CA ARG A 130 -23.80 -22.68 32.60
C ARG A 130 -24.20 -23.48 31.37
N ALA A 131 -24.42 -24.77 31.56
CA ALA A 131 -24.88 -25.67 30.52
C ALA A 131 -26.39 -25.47 30.28
N VAL A 132 -26.82 -25.70 29.04
CA VAL A 132 -28.22 -25.71 28.59
C VAL A 132 -28.53 -27.09 28.03
N ASP A 133 -29.56 -27.74 28.53
CA ASP A 133 -29.96 -29.10 28.11
C ASP A 133 -30.92 -29.11 26.91
N ASN A 134 -31.28 -30.31 26.47
CA ASN A 134 -32.23 -30.51 25.37
C ASN A 134 -33.65 -30.02 25.63
N ASP A 135 -34.01 -29.78 26.90
CA ASP A 135 -35.31 -29.27 27.33
C ASP A 135 -35.26 -27.76 27.64
N GLN A 136 -34.15 -27.08 27.27
CA GLN A 136 -33.90 -25.65 27.46
C GLN A 136 -33.79 -25.23 28.94
N GLN A 137 -33.58 -26.19 29.84
CA GLN A 137 -33.24 -25.92 31.23
C GLN A 137 -31.75 -25.55 31.32
N ARG A 138 -31.47 -24.59 32.20
CA ARG A 138 -30.12 -24.08 32.46
C ARG A 138 -29.65 -24.65 33.79
N ASP A 139 -28.35 -24.84 33.92
CA ASP A 139 -27.75 -25.15 35.21
C ASP A 139 -28.09 -24.04 36.22
N PRO A 140 -28.78 -24.35 37.33
CA PRO A 140 -29.17 -23.38 38.35
C PRO A 140 -27.98 -22.87 39.18
N ASN A 141 -26.83 -23.56 39.15
CA ASN A 141 -25.61 -23.17 39.85
C ASN A 141 -24.46 -23.07 38.84
N PRO A 142 -24.38 -21.97 38.07
CA PRO A 142 -23.30 -21.77 37.09
C PRO A 142 -21.93 -22.00 37.71
N ALA A 143 -21.03 -22.64 36.95
CA ALA A 143 -19.64 -22.76 37.35
C ALA A 143 -18.97 -21.38 37.21
N THR A 144 -18.29 -20.93 38.26
CA THR A 144 -17.67 -19.60 38.31
C THR A 144 -16.21 -19.67 38.72
N LEU A 145 -15.37 -18.84 38.12
CA LEU A 145 -13.97 -18.65 38.51
C LEU A 145 -13.59 -17.18 38.42
N VAL A 146 -12.84 -16.69 39.40
CA VAL A 146 -12.29 -15.34 39.39
C VAL A 146 -10.88 -15.41 38.84
N PHE A 147 -10.61 -14.64 37.78
CA PHE A 147 -9.31 -14.53 37.15
C PHE A 147 -8.62 -13.25 37.64
N PRO A 148 -7.57 -13.36 38.48
CA PRO A 148 -6.74 -12.23 38.84
C PRO A 148 -5.80 -11.92 37.66
N ILE A 149 -6.17 -10.90 36.88
CA ILE A 149 -5.45 -10.47 35.68
C ILE A 149 -4.65 -9.19 35.93
N LYS A 150 -3.62 -8.98 35.10
CA LYS A 150 -2.78 -7.80 35.05
C LYS A 150 -2.64 -7.36 33.60
N ASN A 151 -2.77 -6.06 33.37
CA ASN A 151 -2.56 -5.43 32.09
C ASN A 151 -1.07 -5.09 31.90
N THR A 152 -0.54 -5.33 30.72
CA THR A 152 0.78 -4.91 30.28
C THR A 152 0.61 -3.85 29.19
N PRO A 153 1.21 -2.65 29.33
CA PRO A 153 1.10 -1.64 28.29
C PRO A 153 1.61 -2.14 26.93
N PRO A 154 1.00 -1.70 25.82
CA PRO A 154 1.43 -2.09 24.49
C PRO A 154 2.81 -1.51 24.15
N ILE A 155 3.40 -2.02 23.08
CA ILE A 155 4.68 -1.58 22.51
C ILE A 155 4.39 -0.90 21.17
N THR A 156 5.09 0.19 20.87
CA THR A 156 5.02 0.89 19.58
C THR A 156 6.42 1.11 19.04
N GLU A 157 6.63 0.83 17.76
CA GLU A 157 7.91 0.95 17.07
C GLU A 157 7.73 1.63 15.71
N LEU A 158 8.50 2.68 15.44
CA LEU A 158 8.54 3.32 14.12
C LEU A 158 9.21 2.39 13.11
N ASN A 159 8.63 2.27 11.91
CA ASN A 159 9.20 1.47 10.83
C ASN A 159 10.23 2.30 10.04
N PRO A 160 11.55 2.02 10.14
CA PRO A 160 12.60 2.86 9.54
C PRO A 160 12.57 2.90 7.99
N LEU A 161 11.85 1.97 7.34
CA LEU A 161 11.67 1.97 5.89
C LEU A 161 10.51 2.84 5.43
N GLU A 162 9.67 3.29 6.37
CA GLU A 162 8.45 4.06 6.12
C GLU A 162 8.50 5.41 6.85
N LEU A 163 9.70 5.92 7.15
CA LEU A 163 9.91 7.26 7.70
C LEU A 163 10.35 8.23 6.60
N PRO A 164 10.06 9.53 6.79
CA PRO A 164 10.55 10.53 5.86
C PRO A 164 12.07 10.70 5.95
N PRO A 165 12.72 11.17 4.87
CA PRO A 165 14.08 11.66 4.92
C PRO A 165 14.15 12.93 5.78
N ASP A 166 15.38 13.39 6.07
CA ASP A 166 15.61 14.59 6.89
C ASP A 166 14.93 15.84 6.31
N THR A 167 14.65 15.89 5.01
CA THR A 167 14.01 17.01 4.33
C THR A 167 12.99 16.54 3.31
N THR A 168 11.79 17.10 3.35
CA THR A 168 10.66 16.82 2.45
C THR A 168 10.03 18.11 1.94
N TYR A 169 9.12 18.01 0.97
CA TYR A 169 8.19 19.09 0.61
C TYR A 169 6.82 18.84 1.27
N SER A 170 5.72 19.18 0.59
CA SER A 170 4.35 19.09 1.09
C SER A 170 3.78 17.66 1.21
N VAL A 171 4.58 16.62 0.99
CA VAL A 171 4.12 15.23 1.11
C VAL A 171 5.08 14.45 2.00
N VAL A 172 4.52 13.78 3.01
CA VAL A 172 5.28 13.02 4.01
C VAL A 172 4.49 11.79 4.43
N SER A 173 5.17 10.66 4.65
CA SER A 173 4.53 9.42 5.10
C SER A 173 5.23 8.84 6.32
N PHE A 174 4.47 8.11 7.13
CA PHE A 174 4.95 7.47 8.35
C PHE A 174 4.36 6.07 8.47
N GLY A 175 5.21 5.11 8.85
CA GLY A 175 4.80 3.76 9.22
C GLY A 175 5.26 3.40 10.62
N TRP A 176 4.43 2.66 11.35
CA TRP A 176 4.79 2.09 12.64
C TRP A 176 4.05 0.78 12.87
N SER A 177 4.68 -0.08 13.67
CA SER A 177 4.09 -1.32 14.18
C SER A 177 3.82 -1.19 15.67
N PHE A 178 2.89 -2.00 16.14
CA PHE A 178 2.52 -2.07 17.55
C PHE A 178 2.07 -3.49 17.90
N ASP A 179 2.35 -3.86 19.14
CA ASP A 179 2.01 -5.17 19.69
C ASP A 179 1.62 -5.01 21.15
N ASP A 180 0.84 -5.95 21.65
CA ASP A 180 0.46 -6.00 23.06
C ASP A 180 0.90 -7.34 23.65
N PRO A 181 1.74 -7.34 24.72
CA PRO A 181 2.12 -8.57 25.41
C PRO A 181 0.95 -9.40 25.92
N ASP A 182 -0.22 -8.79 26.15
CA ASP A 182 -1.46 -9.48 26.51
C ASP A 182 -2.25 -10.01 25.30
N GLY A 183 -1.73 -9.79 24.09
CA GLY A 183 -2.22 -10.33 22.83
C GLY A 183 -2.99 -9.31 22.00
N ALA A 184 -2.82 -9.32 20.68
CA ALA A 184 -3.31 -8.28 19.76
C ALA A 184 -4.82 -7.94 19.87
N ALA A 185 -5.66 -8.82 20.40
CA ALA A 185 -7.08 -8.54 20.65
C ALA A 185 -7.34 -7.55 21.80
N THR A 186 -6.33 -7.23 22.63
CA THR A 186 -6.40 -6.23 23.71
C THR A 186 -6.14 -4.82 23.20
N LEU A 187 -5.55 -4.66 22.01
CA LEU A 187 -5.29 -3.37 21.38
C LEU A 187 -6.59 -2.60 21.13
N LEU A 188 -6.55 -1.29 21.35
CA LEU A 188 -7.69 -0.39 21.14
C LEU A 188 -7.46 0.52 19.94
N ARG A 189 -6.39 1.31 19.96
CA ARG A 189 -6.05 2.28 18.90
C ARG A 189 -4.62 2.76 19.02
N THR A 190 -4.13 3.40 17.97
CA THR A 190 -2.94 4.25 18.04
C THR A 190 -3.33 5.72 17.99
N GLU A 191 -2.48 6.58 18.52
CA GLU A 191 -2.68 8.02 18.54
C GLU A 191 -1.42 8.72 18.04
N ILE A 192 -1.61 9.79 17.28
CA ILE A 192 -0.53 10.65 16.78
C ILE A 192 -0.74 12.10 17.18
N THR A 193 0.35 12.86 17.27
CA THR A 193 0.32 14.32 17.33
C THR A 193 1.58 14.89 16.69
N PHE A 194 1.51 16.15 16.28
CA PHE A 194 2.61 16.84 15.63
C PHE A 194 3.02 18.08 16.42
N ASN A 195 4.33 18.26 16.61
CA ASN A 195 5.01 19.38 17.27
C ASN A 195 4.70 19.61 18.76
N ASP A 196 3.55 19.15 19.28
CA ASP A 196 3.19 19.20 20.70
C ASP A 196 2.74 17.81 21.21
N SER A 197 3.54 17.20 22.08
CA SER A 197 3.21 15.90 22.70
C SER A 197 2.30 16.00 23.93
N THR A 198 1.99 17.22 24.39
CA THR A 198 1.19 17.46 25.61
C THR A 198 -0.31 17.55 25.34
N SER A 199 -0.70 17.84 24.09
CA SER A 199 -2.10 18.00 23.69
C SER A 199 -2.31 17.62 22.21
N GLY A 200 -3.56 17.62 21.73
CA GLY A 200 -3.84 17.48 20.30
C GLY A 200 -3.71 16.06 19.72
N TRP A 201 -3.78 15.02 20.55
CA TRP A 201 -3.72 13.63 20.07
C TRP A 201 -4.89 13.27 19.17
N ILE A 202 -4.56 12.71 18.00
CA ILE A 202 -5.50 12.28 16.97
C ILE A 202 -5.56 10.75 17.00
N PRO A 203 -6.74 10.17 17.27
CA PRO A 203 -6.90 8.72 17.25
C PRO A 203 -6.89 8.20 15.82
N ILE A 204 -6.10 7.16 15.58
CA ILE A 204 -6.09 6.38 14.34
C ILE A 204 -6.72 5.01 14.67
N PRO A 205 -7.91 4.71 14.13
CA PRO A 205 -8.61 3.47 14.43
C PRO A 205 -7.89 2.27 13.81
N LEU A 206 -7.99 1.12 14.48
CA LEU A 206 -7.62 -0.17 13.92
C LEU A 206 -8.83 -0.70 13.13
N ASP A 207 -8.65 -0.92 11.83
CA ASP A 207 -9.73 -1.31 10.92
C ASP A 207 -10.07 -2.80 11.01
N GLU A 208 -9.13 -3.61 11.50
CA GLU A 208 -9.26 -5.06 11.58
C GLU A 208 -8.79 -5.58 12.94
N GLU A 209 -9.47 -6.61 13.45
CA GLU A 209 -9.05 -7.29 14.68
C GLU A 209 -7.69 -7.98 14.44
N GLY A 210 -6.70 -7.66 15.27
CA GLY A 210 -5.34 -8.16 15.10
C GLY A 210 -4.46 -7.34 14.15
N GLN A 211 -4.91 -6.18 13.67
CA GLN A 211 -4.03 -5.21 12.99
C GLN A 211 -2.89 -4.80 13.94
N GLN A 212 -1.65 -4.86 13.45
CA GLN A 212 -0.43 -4.57 14.22
C GLN A 212 0.49 -3.55 13.52
N GLU A 213 0.04 -2.97 12.41
CA GLU A 213 0.77 -1.94 11.68
C GLU A 213 -0.17 -0.86 11.13
N VAL A 214 0.34 0.36 11.06
CA VAL A 214 -0.35 1.51 10.46
C VAL A 214 0.62 2.26 9.57
N PHE A 215 0.12 2.69 8.41
CA PHE A 215 0.79 3.60 7.50
C PHE A 215 -0.10 4.80 7.24
N ILE A 216 0.45 6.01 7.32
CA ILE A 216 -0.25 7.26 7.01
C ILE A 216 0.55 8.08 6.01
N THR A 217 -0.16 8.89 5.24
CA THR A 217 0.43 9.92 4.38
C THR A 217 -0.25 11.26 4.67
N LEU A 218 0.54 12.32 4.80
CA LEU A 218 0.06 13.69 4.86
C LEU A 218 0.33 14.37 3.53
N VAL A 219 -0.67 15.09 3.02
CA VAL A 219 -0.55 15.98 1.86
C VAL A 219 -0.91 17.38 2.29
N SER A 220 0.07 18.26 2.30
CA SER A 220 -0.02 19.65 2.69
C SER A 220 -0.36 20.55 1.51
N ASP A 221 -1.14 21.60 1.76
CA ASP A 221 -1.16 22.76 0.88
C ASP A 221 0.17 23.53 0.94
N ASN A 222 0.30 24.54 0.07
CA ASN A 222 1.53 25.33 -0.04
C ASN A 222 1.48 26.62 0.80
N ASP A 223 0.85 26.61 1.97
CA ASP A 223 0.95 27.74 2.89
C ASP A 223 2.40 27.88 3.40
N PRO A 224 3.02 29.07 3.30
CA PRO A 224 4.44 29.26 3.61
C PRO A 224 4.74 29.29 5.11
N VAL A 225 3.73 29.22 5.99
CA VAL A 225 3.91 29.24 7.44
C VAL A 225 3.20 28.06 8.10
N ASN A 226 1.88 27.97 7.95
CA ASN A 226 1.03 27.00 8.64
C ASN A 226 0.21 26.19 7.62
N PRO A 227 0.81 25.17 6.98
CA PRO A 227 0.16 24.36 5.98
C PRO A 227 -1.04 23.59 6.55
N ARG A 228 -2.13 23.54 5.78
CA ARG A 228 -3.23 22.61 6.02
C ARG A 228 -2.84 21.27 5.42
N SER A 229 -2.75 20.24 6.25
CA SER A 229 -2.27 18.92 5.81
C SER A 229 -3.36 17.87 5.97
N GLU A 230 -3.81 17.31 4.86
CA GLU A 230 -4.81 16.25 4.85
C GLU A 230 -4.16 14.91 5.16
N LEU A 231 -4.79 14.14 6.06
CA LEU A 231 -4.31 12.83 6.49
C LEU A 231 -5.02 11.71 5.73
N PHE A 232 -4.22 10.82 5.15
CA PHE A 232 -4.66 9.61 4.47
C PHE A 232 -4.17 8.36 5.22
N LEU A 233 -4.99 7.31 5.20
CA LEU A 233 -4.66 6.01 5.80
C LEU A 233 -4.32 4.97 4.73
N GLY A 234 -3.29 4.19 5.01
CA GLY A 234 -2.81 3.11 4.16
C GLY A 234 -2.20 3.61 2.85
N ARG A 235 -1.60 2.68 2.11
CA ARG A 235 -0.94 2.97 0.83
C ARG A 235 -1.92 3.26 -0.30
N THR A 236 -3.18 2.86 -0.13
CA THR A 236 -4.28 3.14 -1.06
C THR A 236 -4.86 4.55 -0.90
N LEU A 237 -4.32 5.36 0.01
CA LEU A 237 -4.74 6.74 0.28
C LEU A 237 -6.23 6.84 0.66
N ARG A 238 -6.65 6.10 1.68
CA ARG A 238 -8.01 6.22 2.20
C ARG A 238 -8.19 7.57 2.89
N GLU A 239 -9.10 8.39 2.37
CA GLU A 239 -9.47 9.68 2.96
C GLU A 239 -9.99 9.52 4.39
N THR A 240 -9.55 10.41 5.28
CA THR A 240 -10.06 10.48 6.67
C THR A 240 -10.90 11.72 6.95
N GLY A 241 -10.75 12.77 6.13
CA GLY A 241 -11.30 14.10 6.41
C GLY A 241 -10.58 14.84 7.55
N ILE A 242 -9.50 14.29 8.11
CA ILE A 242 -8.71 14.92 9.16
C ILE A 242 -7.73 15.90 8.53
N ILE A 243 -7.73 17.13 9.04
CA ILE A 243 -6.79 18.19 8.65
C ILE A 243 -5.88 18.52 9.83
N ILE A 244 -4.57 18.49 9.59
CA ILE A 244 -3.52 18.87 10.52
C ILE A 244 -3.10 20.31 10.22
N GLU A 245 -3.21 21.18 11.20
CA GLU A 245 -2.84 22.61 11.11
C GLU A 245 -1.66 22.98 12.03
N THR A 246 -1.05 21.98 12.68
CA THR A 246 0.05 22.17 13.63
C THR A 246 1.44 22.05 12.99
N LEU A 247 1.50 21.66 11.71
CA LEU A 247 2.76 21.61 10.95
C LEU A 247 3.21 23.03 10.58
N ASN A 248 4.52 23.18 10.39
CA ASN A 248 5.15 24.43 10.00
C ASN A 248 5.94 24.23 8.70
N SER A 249 5.71 25.08 7.71
CA SER A 249 6.52 25.13 6.49
C SER A 249 7.86 25.83 6.75
N ASP A 250 8.88 25.47 5.98
CA ASP A 250 10.28 25.91 6.13
C ASP A 250 10.83 25.77 7.56
N ALA A 251 10.36 24.75 8.29
CA ALA A 251 10.72 24.48 9.67
C ALA A 251 10.86 22.98 9.96
N ASN A 252 11.51 22.68 11.09
CA ASN A 252 11.52 21.32 11.63
C ASN A 252 10.17 21.00 12.26
N ASN A 253 9.63 19.85 11.87
CA ASN A 253 8.45 19.25 12.44
C ASN A 253 8.81 17.95 13.16
N LYS A 254 7.94 17.51 14.06
CA LYS A 254 8.13 16.29 14.82
C LYS A 254 6.81 15.55 14.99
N LEU A 255 6.79 14.28 14.59
CA LEU A 255 5.70 13.34 14.86
C LEU A 255 5.95 12.69 16.21
N PHE A 256 4.88 12.53 16.98
CA PHE A 256 4.82 11.65 18.15
C PHE A 256 3.74 10.59 17.91
N VAL A 257 4.03 9.35 18.28
CA VAL A 257 3.10 8.23 18.15
C VAL A 257 3.12 7.38 19.42
N ARG A 258 1.95 6.86 19.78
CA ARG A 258 1.76 5.92 20.90
C ARG A 258 0.60 4.98 20.61
N THR A 259 0.54 3.86 21.31
CA THR A 259 -0.57 2.91 21.22
C THR A 259 -1.25 2.75 22.57
N LEU A 260 -2.56 2.54 22.53
CA LEU A 260 -3.39 2.29 23.69
C LEU A 260 -4.07 0.92 23.55
N ASP A 261 -4.13 0.21 24.66
CA ASP A 261 -4.97 -0.98 24.82
C ASP A 261 -6.39 -0.61 25.30
N LYS A 262 -7.23 -1.64 25.46
CA LYS A 262 -8.62 -1.52 25.95
C LYS A 262 -8.73 -1.10 27.41
N ALA A 263 -7.67 -1.22 28.21
CA ALA A 263 -7.58 -0.69 29.57
C ALA A 263 -7.05 0.77 29.59
N LEU A 264 -6.78 1.36 28.43
CA LEU A 264 -6.19 2.68 28.22
C LEU A 264 -4.76 2.82 28.74
N ALA A 265 -4.02 1.72 28.94
CA ALA A 265 -2.60 1.83 29.19
C ALA A 265 -1.88 2.24 27.90
N ILE A 266 -0.82 3.04 28.07
CA ILE A 266 -0.17 3.75 26.96
C ILE A 266 1.23 3.19 26.78
N SER A 267 1.60 2.90 25.53
CA SER A 267 2.96 2.49 25.18
C SER A 267 4.01 3.57 25.49
N GLU A 268 5.27 3.19 25.48
CA GLU A 268 6.34 4.18 25.32
C GLU A 268 6.11 4.99 24.04
N MET A 269 6.29 6.30 24.15
CA MET A 269 6.08 7.24 23.04
C MET A 269 7.26 7.21 22.10
N GLN A 270 6.99 7.00 20.81
CA GLN A 270 7.99 7.11 19.76
C GLN A 270 7.91 8.49 19.08
N SER A 271 9.02 8.91 18.45
CA SER A 271 9.02 10.17 17.71
C SER A 271 10.06 10.24 16.61
N VAL A 272 9.77 11.00 15.56
CA VAL A 272 10.66 11.27 14.43
C VAL A 272 10.55 12.74 14.04
N SER A 273 11.67 13.35 13.67
CA SER A 273 11.73 14.74 13.21
C SER A 273 12.11 14.81 11.74
N TRP A 274 11.58 15.80 11.03
CA TRP A 274 11.96 16.10 9.65
C TRP A 274 11.80 17.59 9.36
N TYR A 275 12.51 18.09 8.35
CA TYR A 275 12.33 19.45 7.84
C TYR A 275 11.33 19.45 6.68
N MET A 276 10.35 20.35 6.71
CA MET A 276 9.38 20.52 5.63
C MET A 276 9.69 21.81 4.88
N LYS A 277 10.01 21.72 3.59
CA LYS A 277 10.24 22.87 2.71
C LYS A 277 8.92 23.36 2.11
N SER A 278 8.76 24.68 2.01
CA SER A 278 7.74 25.27 1.15
C SER A 278 8.08 25.05 -0.32
N ARG A 279 7.07 24.84 -1.15
CA ARG A 279 7.21 24.87 -2.62
C ARG A 279 7.23 26.34 -3.05
N LYS A 280 8.25 26.77 -3.80
CA LYS A 280 8.38 28.17 -4.24
C LYS A 280 7.96 28.38 -5.68
N SER A 281 7.87 27.31 -6.46
CA SER A 281 7.53 27.35 -7.88
C SER A 281 6.62 26.19 -8.26
N ASN A 282 5.90 26.31 -9.37
CA ASN A 282 5.26 25.17 -10.03
C ASN A 282 6.24 24.39 -10.94
N ILE A 283 7.48 24.86 -11.09
CA ILE A 283 8.56 24.19 -11.83
C ILE A 283 9.54 23.54 -10.85
N LEU A 284 9.79 22.25 -11.05
CA LEU A 284 10.82 21.49 -10.35
C LEU A 284 12.02 21.22 -11.25
N MET A 285 13.21 21.58 -10.77
CA MET A 285 14.49 21.24 -11.36
C MET A 285 15.12 20.08 -10.61
N LEU A 286 15.33 18.96 -11.31
CA LEU A 286 16.05 17.79 -10.81
C LEU A 286 17.50 17.82 -11.31
N ASN A 287 18.42 18.03 -10.38
CA ASN A 287 19.85 17.86 -10.64
C ASN A 287 20.25 16.40 -10.39
N ASP A 288 20.41 15.62 -11.46
CA ASP A 288 20.92 14.26 -11.43
C ASP A 288 22.30 14.16 -12.12
N ASP A 289 22.99 15.29 -12.27
CA ASP A 289 24.33 15.35 -12.84
C ASP A 289 25.37 15.01 -11.77
N ALA A 290 25.93 13.81 -11.84
CA ALA A 290 27.05 13.39 -10.98
C ALA A 290 28.44 13.63 -11.59
N SER A 291 28.53 14.40 -12.68
CA SER A 291 29.80 14.75 -13.31
C SER A 291 30.55 15.82 -12.51
N GLY A 292 31.83 16.02 -12.85
CA GLY A 292 32.63 17.11 -12.30
C GLY A 292 32.15 18.51 -12.67
N SER A 293 31.16 18.64 -13.54
CA SER A 293 30.58 19.92 -14.01
C SER A 293 29.17 20.18 -13.45
N SER A 294 28.69 19.35 -12.50
CA SER A 294 27.33 19.44 -11.94
C SER A 294 27.00 20.82 -11.38
N ALA A 295 27.93 21.43 -10.64
CA ALA A 295 27.71 22.74 -10.03
C ALA A 295 27.64 23.86 -11.07
N GLU A 296 28.51 23.82 -12.08
CA GLU A 296 28.51 24.77 -13.19
C GLU A 296 27.24 24.62 -14.05
N ASN A 297 26.82 23.39 -14.33
CA ASN A 297 25.60 23.11 -15.10
C ASN A 297 24.35 23.57 -14.35
N LEU A 298 24.24 23.29 -13.05
CA LEU A 298 23.15 23.80 -12.22
C LEU A 298 23.11 25.33 -12.22
N ALA A 299 24.25 25.99 -12.03
CA ALA A 299 24.31 27.45 -12.04
C ALA A 299 23.91 28.05 -13.39
N LEU A 300 24.34 27.43 -14.50
CA LEU A 300 23.96 27.83 -15.85
C LEU A 300 22.45 27.72 -16.03
N TYR A 301 21.83 26.58 -15.72
CA TYR A 301 20.40 26.40 -15.92
C TYR A 301 19.58 27.34 -15.04
N LEU A 302 19.96 27.54 -13.77
CA LEU A 302 19.31 28.53 -12.91
C LEU A 302 19.37 29.95 -13.52
N GLU A 303 20.51 30.35 -14.10
CA GLU A 303 20.62 31.63 -14.80
C GLU A 303 19.68 31.70 -16.01
N GLN A 304 19.57 30.63 -16.81
CA GLN A 304 18.66 30.58 -17.95
C GLN A 304 17.19 30.70 -17.52
N PHE A 305 16.77 29.97 -16.47
CA PHE A 305 15.41 30.07 -15.93
C PHE A 305 15.10 31.49 -15.42
N ILE A 306 16.04 32.13 -14.72
CA ILE A 306 15.90 33.53 -14.28
C ILE A 306 15.73 34.47 -15.48
N GLN A 307 16.49 34.28 -16.56
CA GLN A 307 16.37 35.08 -17.79
C GLN A 307 15.01 34.91 -18.48
N LEU A 308 14.42 33.72 -18.40
CA LEU A 308 13.05 33.43 -18.89
C LEU A 308 11.95 33.92 -17.92
N GLY A 309 12.31 34.46 -16.75
CA GLY A 309 11.35 34.95 -15.77
C GLY A 309 10.73 33.86 -14.89
N PHE A 310 11.40 32.71 -14.76
CA PHE A 310 10.97 31.60 -13.93
C PHE A 310 11.76 31.51 -12.62
N ASP A 311 11.04 31.25 -11.53
CA ASP A 311 11.61 30.66 -10.32
C ASP A 311 11.50 29.13 -10.41
N VAL A 312 12.40 28.41 -9.75
CA VAL A 312 12.38 26.93 -9.72
C VAL A 312 12.65 26.41 -8.31
N ASP A 313 11.98 25.32 -7.96
CA ASP A 313 12.41 24.49 -6.84
C ASP A 313 13.51 23.54 -7.32
N VAL A 314 14.52 23.29 -6.49
CA VAL A 314 15.65 22.41 -6.85
C VAL A 314 15.70 21.23 -5.90
N ILE A 315 15.87 20.04 -6.46
CA ILE A 315 16.24 18.82 -5.73
C ILE A 315 17.49 18.25 -6.38
N ASN A 316 18.52 18.02 -5.55
CA ASN A 316 19.71 17.32 -5.98
C ASN A 316 19.56 15.82 -5.70
N ILE A 317 19.56 15.04 -6.77
CA ILE A 317 19.47 13.57 -6.80
C ILE A 317 20.74 12.95 -7.41
N SER A 318 21.85 13.69 -7.44
CA SER A 318 23.12 13.26 -8.01
C SER A 318 23.90 12.25 -7.14
N ASP A 319 23.33 11.81 -6.01
CA ASP A 319 23.92 10.83 -5.10
C ASP A 319 23.88 9.39 -5.67
N GLY A 320 24.44 8.46 -4.92
CA GLY A 320 24.61 7.07 -5.34
C GLY A 320 25.79 6.84 -6.29
N THR A 321 26.29 5.60 -6.29
CA THR A 321 27.32 5.12 -7.23
C THR A 321 26.79 3.90 -7.96
N GLY A 322 27.24 3.69 -9.20
CA GLY A 322 26.79 2.54 -10.00
C GLY A 322 27.21 1.22 -9.36
N LEU A 323 26.24 0.33 -9.13
CA LEU A 323 26.46 -1.04 -8.64
C LEU A 323 26.77 -2.00 -9.81
N GLU A 324 27.11 -3.26 -9.50
CA GLU A 324 27.11 -4.34 -10.49
C GLU A 324 25.71 -4.45 -11.12
N GLY A 325 25.58 -4.12 -12.40
CA GLY A 325 24.28 -3.95 -13.08
C GLY A 325 24.05 -2.56 -13.68
N GLY A 326 24.93 -1.60 -13.39
CA GLY A 326 25.06 -0.35 -14.15
C GLY A 326 24.14 0.80 -13.72
N VAL A 327 22.97 0.54 -13.13
CA VAL A 327 22.03 1.57 -12.65
C VAL A 327 22.30 1.94 -11.18
N VAL A 328 22.20 3.22 -10.84
CA VAL A 328 22.34 3.69 -9.44
C VAL A 328 21.09 3.38 -8.61
N PRO A 329 21.22 3.13 -7.30
CA PRO A 329 20.05 3.12 -6.40
C PRO A 329 19.29 4.44 -6.47
N ILE A 330 17.98 4.42 -6.20
CA ILE A 330 17.18 5.64 -6.10
C ILE A 330 17.80 6.58 -5.05
N SER A 331 17.83 7.87 -5.38
CA SER A 331 18.39 8.93 -4.54
C SER A 331 17.79 8.96 -3.14
N GLU A 332 18.65 9.17 -2.13
CA GLU A 332 18.23 9.37 -0.75
C GLU A 332 17.51 10.73 -0.52
N ALA A 333 17.54 11.62 -1.51
CA ALA A 333 16.77 12.86 -1.48
C ALA A 333 15.26 12.63 -1.71
N PHE A 334 14.86 11.48 -2.24
CA PHE A 334 13.46 11.09 -2.32
C PHE A 334 13.01 10.37 -1.04
N PRO A 335 11.72 10.49 -0.67
CA PRO A 335 11.10 9.57 0.27
C PRO A 335 11.35 8.09 -0.11
N ARG A 336 11.60 7.24 0.89
CA ARG A 336 11.86 5.80 0.66
C ARG A 336 10.66 5.06 0.05
N VAL A 337 9.45 5.53 0.36
CA VAL A 337 8.21 4.92 -0.12
C VAL A 337 7.80 5.58 -1.43
N ILE A 338 8.01 4.89 -2.55
CA ILE A 338 7.71 5.42 -3.89
C ILE A 338 6.20 5.66 -4.07
N ASP A 339 5.40 4.60 -4.00
CA ASP A 339 3.93 4.69 -4.04
C ASP A 339 3.37 4.56 -2.61
N PRO A 340 2.62 5.56 -2.10
CA PRO A 340 2.17 6.77 -2.79
C PRO A 340 3.07 8.01 -2.63
N THR A 341 4.07 7.99 -1.76
CA THR A 341 4.71 9.23 -1.26
C THR A 341 5.46 10.01 -2.32
N VAL A 342 6.44 9.40 -3.00
CA VAL A 342 7.22 10.09 -4.05
C VAL A 342 6.29 10.49 -5.20
N ASN A 343 5.38 9.61 -5.58
CA ASN A 343 4.48 9.86 -6.70
C ASN A 343 3.53 11.05 -6.43
N LEU A 344 2.97 11.15 -5.22
CA LEU A 344 2.21 12.32 -4.77
C LEU A 344 3.07 13.58 -4.67
N MET A 345 4.32 13.45 -4.21
CA MET A 345 5.27 14.56 -4.12
C MET A 345 5.56 15.14 -5.50
N MET A 346 5.93 14.29 -6.48
CA MET A 346 6.24 14.76 -7.84
C MET A 346 5.02 15.42 -8.51
N ALA A 347 3.82 14.94 -8.20
CA ALA A 347 2.56 15.52 -8.67
C ALA A 347 2.17 16.86 -8.02
N GLN A 348 3.05 17.45 -7.19
CA GLN A 348 2.89 18.81 -6.65
C GLN A 348 3.43 19.88 -7.61
N TRP A 349 4.17 19.52 -8.66
CA TRP A 349 4.65 20.47 -9.66
C TRP A 349 3.88 20.27 -10.97
N ASP A 350 3.79 21.33 -11.76
CA ASP A 350 3.18 21.31 -13.09
C ASP A 350 4.23 20.95 -14.15
N HIS A 351 5.49 21.32 -13.89
CA HIS A 351 6.58 21.22 -14.84
C HIS A 351 7.85 20.64 -14.21
N ILE A 352 8.56 19.77 -14.93
CA ILE A 352 9.83 19.19 -14.49
C ILE A 352 10.93 19.46 -15.51
N PHE A 353 12.04 20.04 -15.07
CA PHE A 353 13.30 20.10 -15.81
C PHE A 353 14.30 19.12 -15.18
N TRP A 354 14.62 18.04 -15.89
CA TRP A 354 15.53 17.00 -15.41
C TRP A 354 16.81 17.01 -16.24
N PHE A 355 17.95 17.28 -15.59
CA PHE A 355 19.25 17.13 -16.23
C PHE A 355 20.09 16.08 -15.50
N SER A 356 20.74 15.21 -16.26
CA SER A 356 21.52 14.09 -15.72
C SER A 356 22.77 13.86 -16.55
N SER A 357 23.78 13.24 -15.94
CA SER A 357 25.02 12.86 -16.62
C SER A 357 24.95 11.53 -17.36
N SER A 358 23.91 10.72 -17.13
CA SER A 358 23.78 9.39 -17.75
C SER A 358 22.37 8.82 -17.62
N LEU A 359 21.93 8.05 -18.60
CA LEU A 359 20.70 7.25 -18.54
C LEU A 359 20.74 6.15 -17.46
N SER A 360 21.91 5.82 -16.90
CA SER A 360 22.04 4.84 -15.83
C SER A 360 21.74 5.41 -14.43
N ARG A 361 21.22 6.63 -14.35
CA ARG A 361 20.91 7.30 -13.09
C ARG A 361 19.43 7.20 -12.71
N ASN A 362 18.93 8.15 -11.93
CA ASN A 362 17.60 8.10 -11.32
C ASN A 362 16.43 8.09 -12.32
N ILE A 363 16.68 8.47 -13.58
CA ILE A 363 15.68 8.44 -14.64
C ILE A 363 15.10 7.02 -14.87
N ASN A 364 15.81 5.95 -14.47
CA ASN A 364 15.28 4.58 -14.54
C ASN A 364 14.05 4.33 -13.66
N TYR A 365 13.82 5.18 -12.65
CA TYR A 365 12.65 5.12 -11.77
C TYR A 365 11.53 6.08 -12.23
N ALA A 366 11.73 6.85 -13.31
CA ALA A 366 10.83 7.92 -13.73
C ALA A 366 9.39 7.44 -13.97
N GLN A 367 9.22 6.27 -14.59
CA GLN A 367 7.90 5.70 -14.83
C GLN A 367 7.12 5.46 -13.53
N GLU A 368 7.80 5.03 -12.47
CA GLU A 368 7.16 4.73 -11.18
C GLU A 368 6.90 6.01 -10.37
N ILE A 369 7.81 6.98 -10.41
CA ILE A 369 7.73 8.19 -9.58
C ILE A 369 6.92 9.34 -10.23
N LEU A 370 6.70 9.32 -11.55
CA LEU A 370 6.02 10.39 -12.29
C LEU A 370 4.61 10.04 -12.77
N ASP A 371 4.06 8.87 -12.41
CA ASP A 371 2.74 8.44 -12.91
C ASP A 371 1.63 9.47 -12.61
N ARG A 372 1.44 9.90 -11.35
CA ARG A 372 0.45 10.94 -11.04
C ARG A 372 0.81 12.31 -11.59
N PHE A 373 2.09 12.62 -11.76
CA PHE A 373 2.52 13.89 -12.37
C PHE A 373 1.98 14.00 -13.80
N PHE A 374 2.25 12.99 -14.64
CA PHE A 374 1.73 12.97 -16.01
C PHE A 374 0.21 12.77 -16.06
N ALA A 375 -0.38 11.98 -15.16
CA ALA A 375 -1.84 11.81 -15.09
C ALA A 375 -2.58 13.12 -14.77
N ARG A 376 -1.91 14.09 -14.14
CA ARG A 376 -2.43 15.44 -13.87
C ARG A 376 -2.11 16.46 -14.96
N GLY A 377 -1.51 16.03 -16.07
CA GLY A 377 -1.16 16.89 -17.20
C GLY A 377 0.20 17.56 -17.08
N GLY A 378 1.08 17.08 -16.19
CA GLY A 378 2.42 17.65 -16.05
C GLY A 378 3.27 17.51 -17.31
N THR A 379 4.19 18.45 -17.52
CA THR A 379 5.10 18.45 -18.69
C THR A 379 6.57 18.45 -18.28
N MET A 380 7.43 17.80 -19.06
CA MET A 380 8.81 17.54 -18.66
C MET A 380 9.81 17.73 -19.81
N LEU A 381 10.93 18.40 -19.51
CA LEU A 381 12.13 18.39 -20.35
C LEU A 381 13.22 17.58 -19.66
N ALA A 382 13.69 16.52 -20.32
CA ALA A 382 14.80 15.70 -19.88
C ALA A 382 16.03 15.89 -20.78
N THR A 383 17.11 16.45 -20.25
CA THR A 383 18.40 16.60 -20.96
C THR A 383 19.43 15.64 -20.39
N ILE A 384 19.57 14.47 -21.01
CA ILE A 384 20.41 13.38 -20.51
C ILE A 384 21.17 12.77 -21.68
N PRO A 385 22.52 12.71 -21.66
CA PRO A 385 23.28 12.15 -22.76
C PRO A 385 22.91 10.68 -22.99
N VAL A 386 22.66 10.32 -24.24
CA VAL A 386 22.38 8.93 -24.61
C VAL A 386 23.61 8.09 -24.34
N THR A 387 23.44 7.04 -23.54
CA THR A 387 24.44 6.00 -23.33
C THR A 387 23.89 4.66 -23.79
N LYS A 388 24.76 3.66 -23.90
CA LYS A 388 24.30 2.29 -24.12
C LYS A 388 23.47 1.86 -22.91
N ILE A 389 22.20 1.58 -23.13
CA ILE A 389 21.27 1.00 -22.14
C ILE A 389 20.98 -0.46 -22.46
N ASP A 390 20.60 -1.21 -21.42
CA ASP A 390 20.19 -2.61 -21.55
C ASP A 390 18.92 -2.72 -22.40
N GLU A 391 18.81 -3.74 -23.24
CA GLU A 391 17.66 -3.94 -24.14
C GLU A 391 16.34 -4.15 -23.38
N GLU A 392 16.39 -4.60 -22.13
CA GLU A 392 15.24 -4.77 -21.25
C GLU A 392 14.97 -3.53 -20.36
N SER A 393 15.67 -2.42 -20.59
CA SER A 393 15.53 -1.21 -19.78
C SER A 393 14.10 -0.65 -19.82
N PRO A 394 13.50 -0.29 -18.66
CA PRO A 394 12.18 0.32 -18.61
C PRO A 394 12.13 1.69 -19.31
N LEU A 395 13.29 2.32 -19.55
CA LEU A 395 13.40 3.62 -20.21
C LEU A 395 12.82 3.65 -21.62
N PHE A 396 12.87 2.53 -22.35
CA PHE A 396 12.26 2.43 -23.70
C PHE A 396 10.74 2.62 -23.68
N ASN A 397 10.09 2.45 -22.53
CA ASN A 397 8.66 2.71 -22.35
C ASN A 397 8.35 4.13 -21.83
N PHE A 398 9.38 4.91 -21.50
CA PHE A 398 9.22 6.21 -20.85
C PHE A 398 9.73 7.37 -21.71
N ILE A 399 10.98 7.33 -22.18
CA ILE A 399 11.53 8.37 -23.05
C ILE A 399 11.22 8.07 -24.52
N PRO A 400 11.09 9.09 -25.40
CA PRO A 400 10.82 8.92 -26.83
C PRO A 400 12.05 8.43 -27.63
N LEU A 401 12.73 7.41 -27.12
CA LEU A 401 13.88 6.75 -27.73
C LEU A 401 13.51 5.29 -28.02
N GLN A 402 13.56 4.88 -29.28
CA GLN A 402 13.30 3.51 -29.74
C GLN A 402 14.57 2.67 -29.69
N ASN A 403 15.66 3.20 -30.26
CA ASN A 403 16.95 2.53 -30.35
C ASN A 403 18.08 3.57 -30.29
N TYR A 404 19.19 3.23 -29.64
CA TYR A 404 20.43 3.98 -29.82
C TYR A 404 21.21 3.42 -31.02
N MET A 405 22.00 4.27 -31.68
CA MET A 405 22.78 3.82 -32.83
C MET A 405 23.93 2.88 -32.42
N PRO A 406 24.04 1.67 -33.00
CA PRO A 406 25.10 0.74 -32.65
C PRO A 406 26.43 1.12 -33.32
N LEU A 407 27.52 0.81 -32.62
CA LEU A 407 28.87 0.78 -33.20
C LEU A 407 29.18 -0.63 -33.69
N ASN A 408 30.06 -0.75 -34.67
CA ASN A 408 30.62 -2.01 -35.14
C ASN A 408 32.09 -2.17 -34.67
N PRO A 409 32.34 -2.78 -33.48
CA PRO A 409 33.69 -2.99 -32.98
C PRO A 409 34.55 -3.84 -33.92
N SER A 410 33.95 -4.77 -34.67
CA SER A 410 34.66 -5.60 -35.65
C SER A 410 35.17 -4.81 -36.84
N ALA A 411 34.54 -3.68 -37.18
CA ALA A 411 35.03 -2.70 -38.14
C ALA A 411 36.02 -1.68 -37.52
N GLY A 412 36.32 -1.80 -36.23
CA GLY A 412 37.19 -0.89 -35.49
C GLY A 412 36.51 0.41 -35.06
N GLU A 413 35.17 0.50 -35.11
CA GLU A 413 34.42 1.65 -34.62
C GLU A 413 34.46 1.68 -33.09
N THR A 414 34.80 2.83 -32.50
CA THR A 414 34.96 2.98 -31.05
C THR A 414 34.00 3.96 -30.42
N SER A 415 33.56 4.98 -31.16
CA SER A 415 32.61 5.96 -30.65
C SER A 415 31.91 6.79 -31.73
N PHE A 416 30.78 7.39 -31.35
CA PHE A 416 30.21 8.55 -32.02
C PHE A 416 30.81 9.84 -31.43
N LEU A 417 30.84 10.92 -32.21
CA LEU A 417 31.22 12.24 -31.71
C LEU A 417 30.55 13.34 -32.53
N LEU A 418 30.22 14.42 -31.83
CA LEU A 418 30.01 15.74 -32.43
C LEU A 418 31.30 16.54 -32.29
N LEU A 419 31.71 17.19 -33.36
CA LEU A 419 32.89 18.05 -33.33
C LEU A 419 32.52 19.36 -32.67
N ASN A 420 33.41 19.91 -31.84
CA ASN A 420 33.22 21.26 -31.34
C ASN A 420 32.98 22.22 -32.52
N ASN A 421 32.03 23.14 -32.37
CA ASN A 421 31.55 24.04 -33.41
C ASN A 421 30.73 23.39 -34.55
N SER A 422 30.31 22.12 -34.44
CA SER A 422 29.33 21.56 -35.36
C SER A 422 27.93 22.10 -35.07
N ASP A 423 27.14 22.26 -36.12
CA ASP A 423 25.75 22.66 -36.00
C ASP A 423 24.90 21.47 -35.51
N VAL A 424 23.91 21.79 -34.69
CA VAL A 424 22.80 20.94 -34.31
C VAL A 424 21.55 21.63 -34.85
N THR A 425 20.96 21.03 -35.88
CA THR A 425 19.96 21.67 -36.73
C THR A 425 18.56 21.12 -36.44
N PRO A 426 17.52 21.96 -36.58
CA PRO A 426 16.15 21.48 -36.43
C PRO A 426 15.80 20.50 -37.56
N VAL A 427 15.04 19.47 -37.24
CA VAL A 427 14.53 18.51 -38.23
C VAL A 427 13.42 19.17 -39.05
N GLU A 428 13.37 18.90 -40.35
CA GLU A 428 12.32 19.43 -41.24
C GLU A 428 10.93 19.02 -40.74
N GLY A 429 10.05 20.00 -40.55
CA GLY A 429 8.70 19.77 -40.01
C GLY A 429 8.59 19.75 -38.47
N SER A 430 9.69 19.97 -37.73
CA SER A 430 9.66 20.19 -36.27
C SER A 430 8.91 21.46 -35.86
N GLY A 431 8.88 22.46 -36.75
CA GLY A 431 8.37 23.81 -36.46
C GLY A 431 9.42 24.75 -35.84
N ILE A 432 10.63 24.25 -35.58
CA ILE A 432 11.73 25.01 -34.98
C ILE A 432 12.61 25.58 -36.09
N GLU A 433 12.95 26.87 -36.02
CA GLU A 433 13.86 27.55 -36.97
C GLU A 433 15.24 27.88 -36.36
N LEU A 434 15.46 27.49 -35.11
CA LEU A 434 16.67 27.78 -34.35
C LEU A 434 17.75 26.73 -34.58
N THR A 435 18.93 27.14 -35.07
CA THR A 435 20.12 26.28 -35.15
C THR A 435 21.03 26.49 -33.95
N MET A 436 21.44 25.41 -33.31
CA MET A 436 22.35 25.41 -32.17
C MET A 436 23.76 25.06 -32.61
N ARG A 437 24.76 25.41 -31.78
CA ARG A 437 26.15 25.06 -32.03
C ARG A 437 26.74 24.32 -30.85
N TYR A 438 27.23 23.12 -31.11
CA TYR A 438 27.80 22.26 -30.09
C TYR A 438 29.16 22.78 -29.62
N ASN A 439 29.34 22.86 -28.30
CA ASN A 439 30.53 23.33 -27.60
C ASN A 439 30.90 22.48 -26.37
N GLY A 440 30.52 21.20 -26.34
CA GLY A 440 30.82 20.25 -25.25
C GLY A 440 32.23 19.63 -25.33
N GLY A 441 33.12 20.19 -26.14
CA GLY A 441 34.42 19.59 -26.43
C GLY A 441 34.31 18.26 -27.18
N ASN A 442 35.40 17.49 -27.21
CA ASN A 442 35.45 16.21 -27.94
C ASN A 442 34.88 15.05 -27.10
N ASN A 443 33.69 15.20 -26.53
CA ASN A 443 33.00 14.15 -25.78
C ASN A 443 32.73 12.96 -26.72
N PRO A 444 33.42 11.81 -26.54
CA PRO A 444 33.29 10.68 -27.44
C PRO A 444 32.04 9.84 -27.15
N ASN A 445 31.14 10.25 -26.25
CA ASN A 445 30.04 9.39 -25.79
C ASN A 445 28.65 9.98 -26.05
N ILE A 446 28.51 10.93 -26.99
CA ILE A 446 27.19 11.37 -27.47
C ILE A 446 26.75 10.44 -28.59
N ILE A 447 25.62 9.76 -28.40
CA ILE A 447 25.10 8.75 -29.33
C ILE A 447 23.79 9.27 -29.93
N PRO A 448 23.63 9.30 -31.27
CA PRO A 448 22.35 9.58 -31.89
C PRO A 448 21.37 8.41 -31.68
N PHE A 449 20.07 8.68 -31.78
CA PHE A 449 19.04 7.68 -31.58
C PHE A 449 17.98 7.68 -32.69
N GLU A 450 17.16 6.64 -32.71
CA GLU A 450 15.89 6.59 -33.44
C GLU A 450 14.77 6.90 -32.46
N ALA A 451 13.89 7.83 -32.80
CA ALA A 451 12.73 8.14 -31.98
C ALA A 451 11.66 7.03 -32.06
N VAL A 452 10.81 6.93 -31.04
CA VAL A 452 9.66 6.00 -31.05
C VAL A 452 8.66 6.38 -32.13
N SER A 453 7.91 5.39 -32.63
CA SER A 453 6.84 5.65 -33.59
C SER A 453 5.82 6.64 -33.03
N GLY A 454 5.57 7.74 -33.75
CA GLY A 454 4.62 8.78 -33.37
C GLY A 454 5.24 9.94 -32.58
N ALA A 455 6.50 9.83 -32.14
CA ALA A 455 7.24 10.96 -31.60
C ALA A 455 7.59 11.96 -32.72
N GLN A 456 7.72 13.24 -32.36
CA GLN A 456 8.22 14.27 -33.25
C GLN A 456 9.72 14.47 -33.02
N GLU A 457 10.53 14.19 -34.04
CA GLU A 457 11.95 14.51 -34.02
C GLU A 457 12.15 16.03 -34.09
N LEU A 458 12.96 16.59 -33.20
CA LEU A 458 13.13 18.04 -33.07
C LEU A 458 14.47 18.52 -33.61
N PHE A 459 15.57 17.84 -33.26
CA PHE A 459 16.93 18.23 -33.63
C PHE A 459 17.75 17.04 -34.10
N GLU A 460 18.67 17.31 -35.02
CA GLU A 460 19.68 16.38 -35.50
C GLU A 460 21.10 16.97 -35.41
N GLY A 461 22.08 16.10 -35.22
CA GLY A 461 23.50 16.45 -35.11
C GLY A 461 24.34 15.94 -36.28
N ASN A 462 25.37 16.70 -36.66
CA ASN A 462 26.34 16.26 -37.68
C ASN A 462 27.39 15.29 -37.10
N PHE A 463 26.96 14.06 -36.83
CA PHE A 463 27.77 13.04 -36.17
C PHE A 463 28.92 12.51 -37.04
N ARG A 464 29.99 12.11 -36.37
CA ARG A 464 31.09 11.34 -36.94
C ARG A 464 31.32 10.07 -36.13
N LYS A 465 31.79 9.01 -36.78
CA LYS A 465 32.30 7.80 -36.12
C LYS A 465 33.82 7.90 -35.96
N ARG A 466 34.33 7.57 -34.78
CA ARG A 466 35.76 7.40 -34.50
C ARG A 466 36.14 5.93 -34.61
N PHE A 467 37.31 5.68 -35.16
CA PHE A 467 37.90 4.35 -35.24
C PHE A 467 39.06 4.19 -34.25
N ILE A 468 39.42 2.95 -33.94
CA ILE A 468 40.53 2.59 -33.03
C ILE A 468 41.88 3.18 -33.46
N THR A 469 42.03 3.48 -34.75
CA THR A 469 43.19 4.14 -35.38
C THR A 469 43.20 5.66 -35.21
N GLY A 470 42.13 6.25 -34.66
CA GLY A 470 41.99 7.67 -34.38
C GLY A 470 41.38 8.51 -35.51
N PHE A 471 41.19 7.97 -36.73
CA PHE A 471 40.50 8.72 -37.79
C PHE A 471 38.99 8.79 -37.53
N THR A 472 38.36 9.80 -38.12
CA THR A 472 36.91 10.01 -38.02
C THR A 472 36.25 10.11 -39.39
N VAL A 473 35.10 9.48 -39.56
CA VAL A 473 34.30 9.53 -40.79
C VAL A 473 32.92 10.13 -40.50
N PRO A 474 32.32 10.88 -41.43
CA PRO A 474 30.92 11.28 -41.33
C PRO A 474 30.01 10.07 -41.10
N PHE A 475 28.99 10.24 -40.26
CA PHE A 475 27.95 9.24 -40.05
C PHE A 475 26.74 9.57 -40.93
N GLU A 476 26.24 8.56 -41.65
CA GLU A 476 25.17 8.71 -42.66
C GLU A 476 23.85 8.02 -42.21
N GLY A 477 23.72 7.69 -40.93
CA GLY A 477 22.50 7.10 -40.36
C GLY A 477 21.66 8.12 -39.59
N PRO A 478 20.63 7.66 -38.86
CA PRO A 478 19.78 8.53 -38.04
C PRO A 478 20.61 9.42 -37.10
N SER A 479 20.43 10.73 -37.22
CA SER A 479 21.23 11.78 -36.56
C SER A 479 20.47 12.47 -35.43
N VAL A 480 19.31 11.95 -35.02
CA VAL A 480 18.41 12.60 -34.04
C VAL A 480 19.09 12.71 -32.68
N VAL A 481 18.92 13.87 -32.06
CA VAL A 481 19.43 14.20 -30.72
C VAL A 481 18.35 14.74 -29.79
N ALA A 482 17.16 15.06 -30.31
CA ALA A 482 16.03 15.45 -29.49
C ALA A 482 14.71 15.01 -30.12
N ALA A 483 13.79 14.55 -29.29
CA ALA A 483 12.45 14.14 -29.71
C ALA A 483 11.42 14.49 -28.63
N GLU A 484 10.21 14.81 -29.08
CA GLU A 484 9.01 14.99 -28.26
C GLU A 484 8.15 13.73 -28.35
N ASN A 485 7.64 13.25 -27.22
CA ASN A 485 6.80 12.07 -27.18
C ASN A 485 5.44 12.28 -27.87
N PRO A 486 4.72 11.21 -28.27
CA PRO A 486 3.44 11.32 -28.95
C PRO A 486 2.37 12.11 -28.18
N GLU A 487 2.43 12.10 -26.85
CA GLU A 487 1.50 12.82 -25.97
C GLU A 487 1.80 14.34 -25.88
N GLY A 488 2.97 14.79 -26.35
CA GLY A 488 3.36 16.21 -26.36
C GLY A 488 3.73 16.78 -24.99
N ASN A 489 3.97 15.94 -23.99
CA ASN A 489 4.24 16.36 -22.61
C ASN A 489 5.65 15.99 -22.10
N LEU A 490 6.48 15.33 -22.92
CA LEU A 490 7.86 14.99 -22.61
C LEU A 490 8.76 15.26 -23.82
N ILE A 491 9.74 16.13 -23.64
CA ILE A 491 10.87 16.27 -24.57
C ILE A 491 12.09 15.60 -23.97
N TYR A 492 12.72 14.72 -24.73
CA TYR A 492 14.01 14.13 -24.41
C TYR A 492 15.09 14.72 -25.32
N PHE A 493 16.12 15.30 -24.70
CA PHE A 493 17.30 15.84 -25.35
C PHE A 493 18.52 14.98 -24.99
N GLY A 494 19.02 14.24 -25.97
CA GLY A 494 20.14 13.29 -25.86
C GLY A 494 21.53 13.94 -25.77
N ILE A 495 21.59 15.26 -25.64
CA ILE A 495 22.81 16.07 -25.46
C ILE A 495 22.55 16.99 -24.27
N PRO A 496 23.53 17.16 -23.35
CA PRO A 496 23.45 18.19 -22.32
C PRO A 496 23.21 19.57 -22.95
N LEU A 497 22.13 20.26 -22.58
CA LEU A 497 21.85 21.60 -23.12
C LEU A 497 22.99 22.60 -22.86
N ALA A 498 23.72 22.44 -21.75
CA ALA A 498 24.93 23.20 -21.45
C ALA A 498 25.98 23.13 -22.57
N ASP A 499 26.04 22.01 -23.31
CA ASP A 499 26.95 21.82 -24.42
C ASP A 499 26.46 22.48 -25.73
N LEU A 500 25.27 23.07 -25.77
CA LEU A 500 24.67 23.67 -26.98
C LEU A 500 24.78 25.19 -27.05
N ASN A 501 25.55 25.81 -26.17
CA ASN A 501 25.66 27.28 -26.12
C ASN A 501 26.79 27.87 -27.01
N GLY A 502 27.26 27.15 -28.03
CA GLY A 502 28.36 27.61 -28.89
C GLY A 502 28.06 28.87 -29.71
N SER A 503 26.78 29.18 -29.93
CA SER A 503 26.31 30.39 -30.61
C SER A 503 25.76 31.46 -29.65
N GLY A 504 25.77 31.21 -28.33
CA GLY A 504 25.23 32.13 -27.33
C GLY A 504 23.69 32.21 -27.29
N ASN A 505 22.99 31.23 -27.86
CA ASN A 505 21.53 31.20 -28.02
C ASN A 505 20.84 30.09 -27.19
N LEU A 506 21.46 29.63 -26.10
CA LEU A 506 20.85 28.64 -25.22
C LEU A 506 19.52 29.14 -24.61
N ASN A 507 19.42 30.43 -24.31
CA ASN A 507 18.18 31.01 -23.77
C ASN A 507 17.01 30.89 -24.76
N GLU A 508 17.25 31.18 -26.04
CA GLU A 508 16.26 31.05 -27.12
C GLU A 508 15.83 29.59 -27.31
N LEU A 509 16.77 28.63 -27.17
CA LEU A 509 16.43 27.20 -27.21
C LEU A 509 15.54 26.81 -26.04
N MET A 510 15.86 27.26 -24.83
CA MET A 510 15.06 26.96 -23.65
C MET A 510 13.69 27.63 -23.72
N GLU A 511 13.57 28.84 -24.25
CA GLU A 511 12.29 29.49 -24.52
C GLU A 511 11.42 28.64 -25.47
N GLU A 512 12.00 28.21 -26.61
CA GLU A 512 11.29 27.38 -27.59
C GLU A 512 10.82 26.06 -26.98
N LEU A 513 11.69 25.33 -26.29
CA LEU A 513 11.36 24.01 -25.74
C LEU A 513 10.42 24.09 -24.53
N LEU A 514 10.72 24.97 -23.58
CA LEU A 514 9.98 25.05 -22.32
C LEU A 514 8.65 25.75 -22.51
N ILE A 515 8.65 26.95 -23.11
CA ILE A 515 7.44 27.77 -23.26
C ILE A 515 6.69 27.41 -24.54
N GLY A 516 7.41 27.35 -25.67
CA GLY A 516 6.80 27.14 -26.99
C GLY A 516 6.16 25.77 -27.15
N ARG A 517 6.74 24.73 -26.54
CA ARG A 517 6.28 23.35 -26.70
C ARG A 517 5.67 22.73 -25.45
N LEU A 518 6.40 22.78 -24.32
CA LEU A 518 5.96 22.17 -23.07
C LEU A 518 5.08 23.09 -22.21
N GLU A 519 4.76 24.28 -22.71
CA GLU A 519 3.87 25.26 -22.08
C GLU A 519 4.25 25.60 -20.63
N PHE A 520 5.55 25.63 -20.31
CA PHE A 520 6.05 26.09 -19.01
C PHE A 520 5.56 27.51 -18.75
N ALA A 521 4.90 27.70 -17.62
CA ALA A 521 4.41 29.00 -17.19
C ALA A 521 4.67 29.20 -15.70
N SER A 522 4.85 30.45 -15.29
CA SER A 522 4.83 30.82 -13.86
C SER A 522 3.40 30.69 -13.31
N PRO A 523 3.24 30.46 -11.98
CA PRO A 523 1.93 30.32 -11.34
C PRO A 523 0.98 31.52 -11.50
#